data_AF-A0A9P6N7Z0-F1
#
_entry.id   AF-A0A9P6N7Z0-F1
#
_cell.length_a   1.000
_cell.length_b   1.000
_cell.length_c   1.000
_cell.angle_alpha   90.00
_cell.angle_beta   90.00
_cell.angle_gamma   90.00
#
_symmetry.space_group_name_H-M   'P 1'
#
loop_
_entity.id
_entity.type
_entity.pdbx_description
1 polymer ?
#
loop_
_entity_poly.entity_id
_entity_poly.type
_entity_poly.pdbx_seq_one_letter_code
_entity_poly.pdbx_strand_id
1 'polypeptide(L)'
;MVRNTPQACLKPDHQLERVYSRTTDNPINDSLSDLDYEDESLSIFPPQTNSPLLPTNSKYIHSLHFPSYTSRSTLSRVFKCKLSLRVLKIPALVLLCISVIIGLLAIPWSGLSTSLAPDLYKYQSLDLINRTDPFAIHHLSAPDGSIHASFIGLGASIQTLMVKDRSGSFRDVVLGYDNISQYLHDPAYPRFGSVVGRYANRIKNSSFTLSGAPSYTYKVTANEHGGLNTLHGGRPGWDRRPFTVENKTLSYLSFSIVDPNGEQGFPNQVVAKVEYELLAGAKWKTRMSAVSDGRTPIMLSSHVYWNLDAYASNYSALDHFIQIKAPKYIVTDNILIPTGEISSVTRTPLDFTKPKKIGTDLKLTAGLCGVGCIGYASLFFSYILIYLIKSIKEPVMEMWSEKSGIKMTVTTDQLGLQIYTCNDIQPIPRKVSHQGPLTIYENHTCVVIEQQSLIDGINNPHWGIDQVYSGPSKPYEWNSLYEFISI
;
A
#
# COMPACT_ATOMS: atom_id res chain seq x y z
N MET A 1 -44.35 -56.35 7.92
CA MET A 1 -45.27 -55.23 8.18
C MET A 1 -44.81 -54.10 7.26
N VAL A 2 -45.49 -53.77 6.15
CA VAL A 2 -46.79 -53.06 6.07
C VAL A 2 -46.59 -51.63 6.62
N ARG A 3 -46.21 -50.61 5.83
CA ARG A 3 -46.92 -49.82 4.76
C ARG A 3 -46.89 -48.35 5.25
N ASN A 4 -46.94 -47.26 4.46
CA ASN A 4 -47.23 -47.03 3.05
C ASN A 4 -46.27 -45.98 2.43
N THR A 5 -46.09 -46.03 1.12
CA THR A 5 -45.99 -44.83 0.25
C THR A 5 -47.30 -44.69 -0.54
N PRO A 6 -47.55 -43.57 -1.25
CA PRO A 6 -47.23 -43.58 -2.68
C PRO A 6 -46.74 -42.23 -3.26
N GLN A 7 -46.14 -42.30 -4.45
CA GLN A 7 -45.98 -41.15 -5.36
C GLN A 7 -47.26 -40.92 -6.18
N ALA A 8 -47.45 -39.70 -6.67
CA ALA A 8 -48.20 -39.45 -7.91
C ALA A 8 -47.63 -38.21 -8.63
N CYS A 9 -47.45 -38.30 -9.94
CA CYS A 9 -47.15 -37.15 -10.81
C CYS A 9 -48.45 -36.48 -11.28
N LEU A 10 -48.40 -35.22 -11.74
CA LEU A 10 -49.20 -34.76 -12.89
C LEU A 10 -48.80 -33.35 -13.40
N LYS A 11 -48.84 -33.23 -14.73
CA LYS A 11 -48.89 -32.05 -15.62
C LYS A 11 -49.68 -32.54 -16.86
N PRO A 12 -50.33 -31.69 -17.71
CA PRO A 12 -49.79 -30.42 -18.20
C PRO A 12 -50.83 -29.30 -18.46
N ASP A 13 -50.38 -28.25 -19.18
CA ASP A 13 -51.07 -27.32 -20.10
C ASP A 13 -52.40 -26.61 -19.77
N HIS A 14 -52.35 -25.27 -19.83
CA HIS A 14 -53.06 -24.40 -20.80
C HIS A 14 -52.42 -22.99 -20.68
N GLN A 15 -51.89 -22.33 -21.72
CA GLN A 15 -52.52 -21.77 -22.94
C GLN A 15 -53.50 -20.60 -22.67
N LEU A 16 -53.03 -19.38 -22.94
CA LEU A 16 -53.83 -18.17 -23.20
C LEU A 16 -53.13 -17.36 -24.30
N GLU A 17 -53.83 -17.08 -25.39
CA GLU A 17 -53.28 -16.36 -26.56
C GLU A 17 -53.91 -14.96 -26.73
N ARG A 18 -53.06 -14.00 -27.16
CA ARG A 18 -53.26 -12.89 -28.11
C ARG A 18 -54.54 -12.01 -28.05
N VAL A 19 -54.36 -10.73 -28.37
CA VAL A 19 -54.89 -10.11 -29.62
C VAL A 19 -53.96 -8.94 -30.05
N TYR A 20 -53.55 -8.95 -31.33
CA TYR A 20 -53.22 -7.88 -32.30
C TYR A 20 -52.94 -6.42 -31.85
N SER A 21 -52.03 -5.68 -32.50
CA SER A 21 -52.07 -5.36 -33.95
C SER A 21 -50.75 -5.49 -34.74
N ARG A 22 -50.84 -5.31 -36.08
CA ARG A 22 -49.77 -5.38 -37.09
C ARG A 22 -49.85 -4.19 -38.05
N THR A 23 -48.68 -3.76 -38.52
CA THR A 23 -48.29 -3.31 -39.89
C THR A 23 -46.75 -3.42 -39.87
N THR A 24 -46.00 -4.06 -40.78
CA THR A 24 -46.02 -4.18 -42.26
C THR A 24 -45.77 -2.82 -42.93
N ASP A 25 -44.90 -2.66 -43.94
CA ASP A 25 -44.27 -3.63 -44.87
C ASP A 25 -42.74 -3.46 -45.03
N ASN A 26 -42.14 -4.09 -46.06
CA ASN A 26 -40.70 -4.34 -46.23
C ASN A 26 -40.10 -3.58 -47.47
N PRO A 27 -39.00 -3.97 -48.16
CA PRO A 27 -37.88 -3.06 -48.46
C PRO A 27 -37.68 -2.76 -49.97
N ILE A 28 -36.68 -1.93 -50.32
CA ILE A 28 -36.02 -1.90 -51.65
C ILE A 28 -34.63 -1.21 -51.57
N ASN A 29 -33.76 -1.49 -52.55
CA ASN A 29 -32.42 -0.90 -52.70
C ASN A 29 -32.46 0.55 -53.25
N ASP A 30 -31.37 1.32 -53.14
CA ASP A 30 -30.47 1.52 -54.30
C ASP A 30 -29.16 2.26 -53.93
N SER A 31 -28.34 2.60 -54.93
CA SER A 31 -26.90 2.87 -54.82
C SER A 31 -26.42 4.17 -55.48
N LEU A 32 -25.20 4.60 -55.08
CA LEU A 32 -24.22 5.42 -55.82
C LEU A 32 -24.31 6.97 -55.82
N SER A 33 -23.11 7.54 -55.99
CA SER A 33 -22.71 8.87 -56.51
C SER A 33 -23.16 10.16 -55.81
N ASP A 34 -22.22 10.78 -55.09
CA ASP A 34 -21.48 12.02 -55.42
C ASP A 34 -22.18 13.34 -55.87
N LEU A 35 -21.46 14.45 -55.60
CA LEU A 35 -21.55 15.82 -56.14
C LEU A 35 -22.40 16.89 -55.41
N ASP A 36 -21.71 17.61 -54.51
CA ASP A 36 -21.39 19.06 -54.55
C ASP A 36 -22.46 20.19 -54.41
N TYR A 37 -21.93 21.39 -54.09
CA TYR A 37 -22.53 22.73 -53.91
C TYR A 37 -23.40 22.92 -52.63
N GLU A 38 -23.00 23.76 -51.66
CA GLU A 38 -22.93 25.25 -51.62
C GLU A 38 -24.31 25.93 -51.54
N ASP A 39 -24.54 27.02 -50.80
CA ASP A 39 -23.89 27.56 -49.58
C ASP A 39 -24.98 28.44 -48.86
N GLU A 40 -24.81 29.46 -48.01
CA GLU A 40 -23.71 30.29 -47.47
C GLU A 40 -24.12 30.80 -46.08
N SER A 41 -23.25 31.59 -45.44
CA SER A 41 -23.58 32.67 -44.50
C SER A 41 -23.81 32.32 -43.01
N LEU A 42 -23.32 33.10 -42.04
CA LEU A 42 -22.37 34.23 -42.14
C LEU A 42 -21.64 34.49 -40.80
N SER A 43 -20.31 34.67 -40.88
CA SER A 43 -19.49 35.57 -40.04
C SER A 43 -19.21 35.21 -38.56
N ILE A 44 -18.16 35.74 -37.89
CA ILE A 44 -17.23 36.84 -38.24
C ILE A 44 -15.75 36.41 -38.11
N PHE A 45 -15.07 36.28 -39.27
CA PHE A 45 -13.86 36.99 -39.75
C PHE A 45 -12.64 37.33 -38.82
N PRO A 46 -11.39 37.36 -39.35
CA PRO A 46 -10.36 36.41 -38.92
C PRO A 46 -8.93 37.02 -38.71
N PRO A 47 -7.78 36.66 -39.36
CA PRO A 47 -6.51 36.52 -38.63
C PRO A 47 -5.27 37.17 -39.34
N GLN A 48 -4.11 36.49 -39.28
CA GLN A 48 -2.87 36.65 -40.09
C GLN A 48 -1.80 37.66 -39.61
N THR A 49 -0.48 37.43 -39.79
CA THR A 49 0.35 36.20 -39.94
C THR A 49 1.85 36.56 -39.68
N ASN A 50 2.72 35.53 -39.62
CA ASN A 50 4.15 35.53 -39.95
C ASN A 50 5.21 36.11 -38.97
N SER A 51 6.22 35.28 -38.73
CA SER A 51 7.57 35.56 -38.19
C SER A 51 8.52 35.98 -39.36
N PRO A 52 9.87 36.12 -39.20
CA PRO A 52 10.75 35.99 -38.02
C PRO A 52 11.85 37.10 -37.90
N LEU A 53 12.91 36.82 -37.11
CA LEU A 53 14.29 37.39 -37.10
C LEU A 53 14.67 38.48 -36.06
N LEU A 54 15.91 38.33 -35.58
CA LEU A 54 16.77 39.26 -34.81
C LEU A 54 17.60 40.13 -35.81
N PRO A 55 18.35 41.23 -35.46
CA PRO A 55 19.11 41.43 -34.19
C PRO A 55 19.41 42.92 -33.73
N THR A 56 20.42 43.08 -32.86
CA THR A 56 21.38 44.23 -32.67
C THR A 56 21.05 45.56 -31.92
N ASN A 57 21.66 45.69 -30.72
CA ASN A 57 22.66 46.70 -30.24
C ASN A 57 22.38 48.21 -29.99
N SER A 58 23.26 48.78 -29.11
CA SER A 58 23.58 50.20 -28.78
C SER A 58 22.71 50.89 -27.70
N LYS A 59 23.21 51.59 -26.66
CA LYS A 59 24.55 51.86 -26.01
C LYS A 59 24.26 52.18 -24.51
N TYR A 60 25.16 52.07 -23.53
CA TYR A 60 26.29 52.95 -23.13
C TYR A 60 27.14 52.17 -22.07
N ILE A 61 28.48 52.16 -22.07
CA ILE A 61 29.45 53.07 -21.38
C ILE A 61 29.19 53.15 -19.84
N HIS A 62 30.15 52.93 -18.90
CA HIS A 62 31.63 52.95 -18.93
C HIS A 62 32.28 51.80 -18.08
N SER A 63 33.58 51.88 -17.76
CA SER A 63 34.42 50.74 -17.32
C SER A 63 35.52 51.05 -16.26
N LEU A 64 35.77 50.08 -15.38
CA LEU A 64 37.08 49.70 -14.77
C LEU A 64 37.87 50.64 -13.79
N HIS A 65 38.02 50.13 -12.56
CA HIS A 65 39.27 49.92 -11.78
C HIS A 65 40.16 51.04 -11.13
N PHE A 66 40.45 50.79 -9.83
CA PHE A 66 41.75 50.96 -9.11
C PHE A 66 42.33 52.40 -8.87
N PRO A 67 43.43 52.60 -8.08
CA PRO A 67 43.58 52.22 -6.65
C PRO A 67 44.38 53.20 -5.73
N SER A 68 44.44 52.87 -4.42
CA SER A 68 45.63 52.93 -3.51
C SER A 68 46.09 54.21 -2.73
N TYR A 69 46.65 53.94 -1.53
CA TYR A 69 47.60 54.73 -0.68
C TYR A 69 47.15 56.12 -0.12
N THR A 70 47.70 56.67 1.00
CA THR A 70 48.86 56.32 1.86
C THR A 70 48.66 56.69 3.36
N SER A 71 49.62 56.30 4.23
CA SER A 71 49.76 56.57 5.68
C SER A 71 49.57 58.05 6.14
N ARG A 72 49.25 58.38 7.40
CA ARG A 72 50.04 58.25 8.67
C ARG A 72 49.14 58.68 9.88
N SER A 73 49.48 58.65 11.19
CA SER A 73 50.71 58.37 11.99
C SER A 73 50.34 57.90 13.44
N THR A 74 51.29 57.97 14.39
CA THR A 74 51.26 57.54 15.82
C THR A 74 50.74 58.57 16.83
N LEU A 75 50.14 58.11 17.95
CA LEU A 75 50.49 58.56 19.32
C LEU A 75 49.92 57.63 20.41
N SER A 76 50.66 57.41 21.49
CA SER A 76 50.27 56.57 22.64
C SER A 76 50.07 57.39 23.92
N ARG A 77 48.96 57.17 24.64
CA ARG A 77 48.81 57.56 26.05
C ARG A 77 48.00 56.53 26.83
N VAL A 78 48.62 55.99 27.88
CA VAL A 78 47.95 55.20 28.92
C VAL A 78 47.29 56.16 29.91
N PHE A 79 46.02 55.96 30.24
CA PHE A 79 45.43 56.52 31.47
C PHE A 79 44.47 55.53 32.14
N LYS A 80 44.30 55.71 33.46
CA LYS A 80 43.79 54.68 34.37
C LYS A 80 42.26 54.50 34.34
N CYS A 81 41.87 53.25 34.61
CA CYS A 81 40.51 52.78 34.82
C CYS A 81 39.65 53.69 35.73
N LYS A 82 38.37 53.88 35.36
CA LYS A 82 37.26 53.99 36.32
C LYS A 82 36.46 52.70 36.28
N LEU A 83 36.35 52.02 37.42
CA LEU A 83 35.70 50.71 37.50
C LEU A 83 34.17 50.87 37.42
N SER A 84 33.54 50.22 36.45
CA SER A 84 32.07 50.21 36.31
C SER A 84 31.46 48.96 36.95
N LEU A 85 30.34 49.14 37.66
CA LEU A 85 29.63 48.10 38.44
C LEU A 85 29.03 46.93 37.61
N ARG A 86 29.37 46.80 36.32
CA ARG A 86 28.93 45.71 35.44
C ARG A 86 29.79 44.44 35.53
N VAL A 87 31.03 44.52 36.02
CA VAL A 87 31.98 43.38 36.02
C VAL A 87 31.57 42.25 36.98
N LEU A 88 30.85 42.57 38.06
CA LEU A 88 30.48 41.60 39.12
C LEU A 88 29.33 40.64 38.77
N LYS A 89 28.61 40.82 37.65
CA LYS A 89 27.46 39.97 37.30
C LYS A 89 27.82 38.72 36.48
N ILE A 90 28.99 38.67 35.85
CA ILE A 90 29.40 37.54 35.01
C ILE A 90 29.81 36.31 35.85
N PRO A 91 30.63 36.43 36.93
CA PRO A 91 31.03 35.26 37.73
C PRO A 91 29.83 34.55 38.39
N ALA A 92 28.83 35.33 38.84
CA ALA A 92 27.65 34.80 39.51
C ALA A 92 26.79 33.91 38.58
N LEU A 93 26.57 34.30 37.32
CA LEU A 93 25.83 33.47 36.36
C LEU A 93 26.60 32.20 35.98
N VAL A 94 27.91 32.28 35.79
CA VAL A 94 28.74 31.10 35.45
C VAL A 94 28.72 30.09 36.61
N LEU A 95 28.86 30.55 37.86
CA LEU A 95 28.74 29.70 39.04
C LEU A 95 27.34 29.09 39.18
N LEU A 96 26.27 29.84 38.88
CA LEU A 96 24.90 29.32 38.90
C LEU A 96 24.74 28.17 37.89
N CYS A 97 25.17 28.37 36.64
CA CYS A 97 25.10 27.33 35.60
C CYS A 97 25.91 26.07 35.97
N ILE A 98 27.12 26.24 36.52
CA ILE A 98 27.94 25.10 36.98
C ILE A 98 27.24 24.36 38.14
N SER A 99 26.63 25.07 39.08
CA SER A 99 25.89 24.43 40.20
C SER A 99 24.69 23.62 39.73
N VAL A 100 23.96 24.08 38.70
CA VAL A 100 22.85 23.33 38.09
C VAL A 100 23.34 22.09 37.34
N ILE A 101 24.45 22.19 36.60
CA ILE A 101 25.04 21.06 35.88
C ILE A 101 25.54 19.97 36.86
N ILE A 102 26.21 20.36 37.95
CA ILE A 102 26.66 19.42 38.98
C ILE A 102 25.46 18.82 39.73
N GLY A 103 24.42 19.62 40.01
CA GLY A 103 23.18 19.13 40.61
C GLY A 103 22.45 18.08 39.78
N LEU A 104 22.48 18.20 38.44
CA LEU A 104 21.92 17.20 37.52
C LEU A 104 22.76 15.92 37.42
N LEU A 105 24.07 15.99 37.67
CA LEU A 105 24.98 14.84 37.63
C LEU A 105 25.11 14.10 38.98
N ALA A 106 24.59 14.67 40.07
CA ALA A 106 24.70 14.14 41.43
C ALA A 106 23.42 13.49 41.98
N ILE A 107 22.40 13.26 41.14
CA ILE A 107 21.18 12.53 41.52
C ILE A 107 21.49 11.02 41.53
N PRO A 108 21.28 10.30 42.65
CA PRO A 108 21.42 8.84 42.67
C PRO A 108 20.44 8.20 41.68
N TRP A 109 20.91 7.26 40.85
CA TRP A 109 20.11 6.61 39.82
C TRP A 109 19.21 5.50 40.41
N SER A 110 18.33 5.89 41.33
CA SER A 110 17.40 5.03 42.06
C SER A 110 16.01 5.67 42.11
N GLY A 111 15.22 5.46 41.07
CA GLY A 111 13.78 5.72 41.08
C GLY A 111 13.29 7.00 40.39
N LEU A 112 13.50 7.14 39.07
CA LEU A 112 12.59 7.93 38.23
C LEU A 112 12.50 7.46 36.76
N SER A 113 12.15 6.19 36.56
CA SER A 113 11.80 5.66 35.24
C SER A 113 10.41 6.14 34.82
N THR A 114 10.32 7.28 34.12
CA THR A 114 9.06 7.80 33.58
C THR A 114 8.48 6.87 32.51
N SER A 115 7.21 6.51 32.67
CA SER A 115 6.63 5.29 32.10
C SER A 115 6.08 5.45 30.68
N LEU A 116 6.95 5.55 29.67
CA LEU A 116 6.56 5.58 28.25
C LEU A 116 6.73 4.22 27.51
N ALA A 117 6.90 3.11 28.22
CA ALA A 117 6.85 1.76 27.64
C ALA A 117 6.29 0.64 28.56
N PRO A 118 5.10 0.75 29.20
CA PRO A 118 4.56 -0.35 30.03
C PRO A 118 4.09 -1.56 29.21
N ASP A 119 3.37 -1.34 28.10
CA ASP A 119 2.54 -2.38 27.50
C ASP A 119 3.30 -3.43 26.66
N LEU A 120 4.56 -3.17 26.27
CA LEU A 120 5.40 -4.17 25.60
C LEU A 120 5.78 -5.35 26.51
N TYR A 121 5.85 -5.16 27.82
CA TYR A 121 6.11 -6.24 28.79
C TYR A 121 4.87 -7.11 29.07
N LYS A 122 3.67 -6.63 28.73
CA LYS A 122 2.40 -7.33 29.01
C LYS A 122 2.27 -8.67 28.25
N TYR A 123 2.98 -8.80 27.13
CA TYR A 123 3.06 -10.03 26.33
C TYR A 123 4.01 -11.12 26.89
N GLN A 124 4.68 -10.93 28.04
CA GLN A 124 5.60 -11.92 28.62
C GLN A 124 5.01 -12.84 29.70
N SER A 125 3.81 -12.59 30.23
CA SER A 125 3.32 -13.24 31.46
C SER A 125 2.09 -14.15 31.31
N LEU A 126 1.66 -14.46 30.09
CA LEU A 126 0.61 -15.45 29.80
C LEU A 126 1.08 -16.45 28.74
N ASP A 127 0.71 -17.71 28.92
CA ASP A 127 1.05 -18.88 28.10
C ASP A 127 2.55 -19.10 27.79
N LEU A 128 3.12 -19.99 28.61
CA LEU A 128 4.51 -20.45 28.60
C LEU A 128 4.64 -21.86 27.98
N ILE A 129 3.63 -22.27 27.18
CA ILE A 129 3.55 -23.56 26.48
C ILE A 129 3.32 -23.24 25.00
N ASN A 130 4.11 -23.85 24.10
CA ASN A 130 4.00 -23.72 22.64
C ASN A 130 4.22 -22.34 21.98
N ARG A 131 4.99 -21.43 22.60
CA ARG A 131 5.48 -20.23 21.88
C ARG A 131 6.49 -20.61 20.79
N THR A 132 6.06 -20.56 19.52
CA THR A 132 6.99 -20.53 18.39
C THR A 132 7.75 -19.21 18.33
N ASP A 133 9.05 -19.26 18.06
CA ASP A 133 9.87 -18.06 17.85
C ASP A 133 9.36 -17.26 16.62
N PRO A 134 8.90 -16.01 16.78
CA PRO A 134 8.40 -15.22 15.66
C PRO A 134 9.50 -14.79 14.67
N PHE A 135 10.79 -14.91 15.04
CA PHE A 135 11.93 -14.66 14.16
C PHE A 135 12.40 -15.92 13.41
N ALA A 136 11.82 -17.09 13.69
CA ALA A 136 12.16 -18.33 13.00
C ALA A 136 11.76 -18.27 11.52
N ILE A 137 12.61 -18.83 10.64
CA ILE A 137 12.38 -18.87 9.20
C ILE A 137 11.72 -20.20 8.82
N HIS A 138 10.53 -20.12 8.21
CA HIS A 138 9.72 -21.24 7.78
C HIS A 138 9.79 -21.39 6.26
N HIS A 139 10.79 -22.12 5.79
CA HIS A 139 10.87 -22.52 4.38
C HIS A 139 9.72 -23.47 4.00
N LEU A 140 9.19 -23.28 2.78
CA LEU A 140 8.24 -24.14 2.06
C LEU A 140 8.74 -24.40 0.62
N SER A 141 8.31 -25.52 0.05
CA SER A 141 8.46 -25.87 -1.37
C SER A 141 7.14 -26.37 -1.94
N ALA A 142 6.83 -26.06 -3.20
CA ALA A 142 5.80 -26.81 -3.91
C ALA A 142 6.21 -28.29 -4.06
N PRO A 143 5.25 -29.24 -4.16
CA PRO A 143 5.54 -30.68 -4.25
C PRO A 143 6.37 -31.11 -5.46
N ASP A 144 6.42 -30.28 -6.52
CA ASP A 144 7.16 -30.51 -7.76
C ASP A 144 8.48 -29.71 -7.85
N GLY A 145 8.84 -28.93 -6.82
CA GLY A 145 10.01 -28.05 -6.85
C GLY A 145 9.91 -26.93 -7.91
N SER A 146 8.69 -26.48 -8.25
CA SER A 146 8.47 -25.37 -9.19
C SER A 146 8.64 -23.98 -8.55
N ILE A 147 8.34 -23.85 -7.26
CA ILE A 147 8.42 -22.61 -6.47
C ILE A 147 8.85 -22.94 -5.03
N HIS A 148 9.65 -22.06 -4.43
CA HIS A 148 10.03 -22.14 -3.02
C HIS A 148 9.79 -20.78 -2.34
N ALA A 149 9.50 -20.78 -1.03
CA ALA A 149 9.27 -19.55 -0.28
C ALA A 149 9.77 -19.67 1.16
N SER A 150 10.00 -18.54 1.82
CA SER A 150 10.36 -18.47 3.24
C SER A 150 9.46 -17.46 3.94
N PHE A 151 8.93 -17.82 5.10
CA PHE A 151 8.03 -16.99 5.91
C PHE A 151 8.55 -16.86 7.34
N ILE A 152 8.08 -15.85 8.09
CA ILE A 152 8.42 -15.62 9.51
C ILE A 152 7.15 -15.42 10.34
N GLY A 153 7.20 -15.68 11.65
CA GLY A 153 6.05 -15.53 12.54
C GLY A 153 5.70 -14.07 12.87
N LEU A 154 6.69 -13.17 12.88
CA LEU A 154 6.45 -11.74 13.01
C LEU A 154 5.69 -11.22 11.77
N GLY A 155 4.49 -10.66 11.97
CA GLY A 155 3.64 -10.19 10.87
C GLY A 155 3.11 -11.27 9.92
N ALA A 156 3.31 -12.56 10.25
CA ALA A 156 3.17 -13.70 9.35
C ALA A 156 3.96 -13.55 8.03
N SER A 157 5.00 -12.71 7.99
CA SER A 157 5.49 -12.10 6.75
C SER A 157 6.20 -13.07 5.81
N ILE A 158 6.04 -12.86 4.49
CA ILE A 158 6.92 -13.49 3.49
C ILE A 158 8.29 -12.79 3.47
N GLN A 159 9.35 -13.59 3.42
CA GLN A 159 10.75 -13.15 3.42
C GLN A 159 11.42 -13.31 2.06
N THR A 160 11.21 -14.45 1.39
CA THR A 160 11.74 -14.77 0.05
C THR A 160 10.71 -15.52 -0.77
N LEU A 161 10.69 -15.32 -2.09
CA LEU A 161 9.83 -16.06 -3.01
C LEU A 161 10.60 -16.39 -4.29
N MET A 162 11.05 -17.64 -4.38
CA MET A 162 11.92 -18.13 -5.44
C MET A 162 11.08 -18.72 -6.58
N VAL A 163 11.03 -18.02 -7.72
CA VAL A 163 10.38 -18.45 -8.97
C VAL A 163 11.39 -18.53 -10.10
N LYS A 164 11.12 -19.29 -11.17
CA LYS A 164 12.07 -19.51 -12.27
C LYS A 164 11.94 -18.42 -13.34
N ASP A 165 13.08 -17.85 -13.74
CA ASP A 165 13.21 -17.00 -14.91
C ASP A 165 13.31 -17.81 -16.21
N ARG A 166 13.41 -17.13 -17.36
CA ARG A 166 13.52 -17.78 -18.68
C ARG A 166 14.81 -18.56 -18.95
N SER A 167 15.79 -18.52 -18.06
CA SER A 167 16.94 -19.44 -18.07
C SER A 167 16.70 -20.71 -17.24
N GLY A 168 15.52 -20.82 -16.60
CA GLY A 168 15.21 -21.84 -15.61
C GLY A 168 15.80 -21.56 -14.23
N SER A 169 16.50 -20.43 -14.06
CA SER A 169 17.16 -20.05 -12.80
C SER A 169 16.16 -19.50 -11.80
N PHE A 170 16.30 -19.90 -10.53
CA PHE A 170 15.51 -19.29 -9.46
C PHE A 170 15.91 -17.83 -9.18
N ARG A 171 14.89 -16.99 -8.96
CA ARG A 171 14.97 -15.56 -8.69
C ARG A 171 14.03 -15.21 -7.54
N ASP A 172 14.51 -14.37 -6.62
CA ASP A 172 13.75 -13.90 -5.46
C ASP A 172 12.95 -12.65 -5.85
N VAL A 173 11.63 -12.77 -6.02
CA VAL A 173 10.81 -11.70 -6.62
C VAL A 173 10.14 -10.77 -5.60
N VAL A 174 10.45 -10.92 -4.31
CA VAL A 174 9.87 -10.12 -3.22
C VAL A 174 10.95 -9.46 -2.37
N LEU A 175 10.77 -8.20 -1.98
CA LEU A 175 11.68 -7.51 -1.05
C LEU A 175 11.46 -8.01 0.39
N GLY A 176 12.50 -7.88 1.22
CA GLY A 176 12.53 -8.37 2.60
C GLY A 176 13.89 -8.08 3.24
N TYR A 177 14.19 -8.78 4.33
CA TYR A 177 15.51 -8.71 5.00
C TYR A 177 16.11 -10.11 5.19
N ASP A 178 17.44 -10.22 5.07
CA ASP A 178 18.17 -11.43 5.46
C ASP A 178 18.27 -11.55 7.00
N ASN A 179 18.51 -10.42 7.68
CA ASN A 179 18.43 -10.34 9.14
C ASN A 179 16.98 -10.07 9.58
N ILE A 180 16.33 -11.09 10.14
CA ILE A 180 14.92 -11.05 10.56
C ILE A 180 14.66 -9.99 11.64
N SER A 181 15.66 -9.58 12.44
CA SER A 181 15.49 -8.54 13.46
C SER A 181 15.08 -7.18 12.85
N GLN A 182 15.36 -6.94 11.58
CA GLN A 182 15.01 -5.68 10.90
C GLN A 182 13.50 -5.51 10.65
N TYR A 183 12.75 -6.61 10.50
CA TYR A 183 11.28 -6.52 10.40
C TYR A 183 10.68 -5.80 11.62
N LEU A 184 11.22 -6.04 12.82
CA LEU A 184 10.84 -5.33 14.05
C LEU A 184 11.55 -3.98 14.23
N HIS A 185 12.85 -3.90 13.93
CA HIS A 185 13.69 -2.79 14.38
C HIS A 185 14.04 -1.73 13.32
N ASP A 186 13.81 -1.96 12.04
CA ASP A 186 14.10 -0.96 11.00
C ASP A 186 13.26 0.31 11.23
N PRO A 187 13.88 1.51 11.37
CA PRO A 187 13.17 2.76 11.60
C PRO A 187 12.32 3.22 10.41
N ALA A 188 12.67 2.83 9.18
CA ALA A 188 11.90 3.13 7.97
C ALA A 188 10.59 2.34 7.89
N TYR A 189 10.52 1.18 8.55
CA TYR A 189 9.29 0.42 8.77
C TYR A 189 8.45 0.14 7.49
N PRO A 190 9.04 -0.51 6.45
CA PRO A 190 8.35 -0.73 5.18
C PRO A 190 7.24 -1.79 5.24
N ARG A 191 7.16 -2.63 6.28
CA ARG A 191 6.22 -3.78 6.37
C ARG A 191 6.39 -4.81 5.24
N PHE A 192 7.63 -5.01 4.75
CA PHE A 192 7.93 -5.95 3.67
C PHE A 192 7.21 -7.29 3.86
N GLY A 193 6.39 -7.70 2.89
CA GLY A 193 5.75 -9.02 2.85
C GLY A 193 4.78 -9.32 3.98
N SER A 194 4.40 -8.33 4.80
CA SER A 194 3.74 -8.54 6.09
C SER A 194 2.21 -8.49 5.97
N VAL A 195 1.49 -9.21 6.83
CA VAL A 195 0.04 -9.12 6.92
C VAL A 195 -0.36 -7.87 7.68
N VAL A 196 -1.05 -6.95 7.01
CA VAL A 196 -1.50 -5.68 7.57
C VAL A 196 -2.94 -5.81 8.09
N GLY A 197 -3.16 -5.36 9.32
CA GLY A 197 -4.41 -5.57 10.07
C GLY A 197 -4.39 -4.92 11.45
N ARG A 198 -5.50 -4.84 12.19
CA ARG A 198 -6.85 -5.37 11.90
C ARG A 198 -7.56 -4.70 10.71
N TYR A 199 -7.12 -3.50 10.34
CA TYR A 199 -7.64 -2.75 9.21
C TYR A 199 -6.50 -2.19 8.35
N ALA A 200 -6.32 -2.75 7.16
CA ALA A 200 -5.32 -2.36 6.18
C ALA A 200 -5.53 -0.94 5.65
N ASN A 201 -4.46 -0.30 5.17
CA ASN A 201 -4.47 1.05 4.64
C ASN A 201 -5.13 2.05 5.63
N ARG A 202 -5.79 3.13 5.16
CA ARG A 202 -6.17 4.27 6.01
C ARG A 202 -7.60 4.23 6.58
N ILE A 203 -7.73 4.74 7.81
CA ILE A 203 -8.98 5.20 8.45
C ILE A 203 -8.85 6.71 8.74
N LYS A 204 -9.81 7.49 8.24
CA LYS A 204 -9.89 8.95 8.34
C LYS A 204 -10.11 9.42 9.77
N ASN A 205 -9.46 10.52 10.17
CA ASN A 205 -9.56 11.12 11.51
C ASN A 205 -9.26 10.16 12.68
N SER A 206 -8.57 9.04 12.37
CA SER A 206 -8.31 7.91 13.27
C SER A 206 -9.56 7.42 14.02
N SER A 207 -10.70 7.35 13.32
CA SER A 207 -11.97 7.00 13.95
C SER A 207 -13.07 6.53 13.00
N PHE A 208 -14.04 5.82 13.56
CA PHE A 208 -15.24 5.37 12.87
C PHE A 208 -16.43 5.25 13.83
N THR A 209 -17.65 5.11 13.28
CA THR A 209 -18.85 4.70 14.02
C THR A 209 -19.28 3.32 13.54
N LEU A 210 -19.92 2.52 14.41
CA LEU A 210 -20.53 1.26 13.99
C LEU A 210 -22.00 1.47 13.65
N SER A 211 -22.45 0.92 12.53
CA SER A 211 -23.89 0.87 12.19
C SER A 211 -24.67 0.20 13.33
N GLY A 212 -25.76 0.84 13.75
CA GLY A 212 -26.52 0.50 14.97
C GLY A 212 -26.09 1.22 16.25
N ALA A 213 -24.92 1.87 16.26
CA ALA A 213 -24.42 2.69 17.38
C ALA A 213 -23.87 4.06 16.91
N PRO A 214 -24.63 4.86 16.13
CA PRO A 214 -24.13 6.09 15.48
C PRO A 214 -23.71 7.18 16.47
N SER A 215 -24.22 7.16 17.70
CA SER A 215 -23.88 8.11 18.77
C SER A 215 -22.54 7.83 19.45
N TYR A 216 -21.84 6.73 19.10
CA TYR A 216 -20.53 6.39 19.67
C TYR A 216 -19.46 6.32 18.59
N THR A 217 -18.42 7.14 18.75
CA THR A 217 -17.25 7.19 17.87
C THR A 217 -16.09 6.42 18.49
N TYR A 218 -15.68 5.32 17.86
CA TYR A 218 -14.46 4.60 18.21
C TYR A 218 -13.24 5.41 17.78
N LYS A 219 -12.23 5.51 18.65
CA LYS A 219 -10.93 6.11 18.35
C LYS A 219 -9.87 5.00 18.29
N VAL A 220 -9.10 4.99 17.22
CA VAL A 220 -8.02 4.01 16.95
C VAL A 220 -6.64 4.70 16.94
N THR A 221 -5.57 3.91 17.05
CA THR A 221 -4.19 4.43 17.18
C THR A 221 -3.73 5.17 15.92
N ALA A 222 -3.85 6.50 15.95
CA ALA A 222 -3.26 7.38 14.96
C ALA A 222 -1.74 7.18 14.85
N ASN A 223 -1.23 7.00 13.63
CA ASN A 223 0.18 6.69 13.38
C ASN A 223 0.77 7.39 12.14
N GLU A 224 -0.03 8.16 11.40
CA GLU A 224 0.34 8.80 10.13
C GLU A 224 -0.08 10.28 10.08
N HIS A 225 0.53 11.07 9.19
CA HIS A 225 0.21 12.47 8.90
C HIS A 225 0.00 13.34 10.16
N GLY A 226 0.93 13.26 11.12
CA GLY A 226 0.88 14.05 12.36
C GLY A 226 -0.23 13.66 13.35
N GLY A 227 -0.82 12.47 13.19
CA GLY A 227 -1.93 11.97 14.01
C GLY A 227 -3.31 12.16 13.38
N LEU A 228 -3.40 12.66 12.14
CA LEU A 228 -4.67 12.78 11.42
C LEU A 228 -5.29 11.42 11.12
N ASN A 229 -4.47 10.42 10.75
CA ASN A 229 -4.95 9.14 10.23
C ASN A 229 -4.33 7.93 10.95
N THR A 230 -5.08 6.82 10.91
CA THR A 230 -4.60 5.48 11.27
C THR A 230 -4.36 4.70 10.00
N LEU A 231 -3.16 4.13 9.86
CA LEU A 231 -2.67 3.38 8.71
C LEU A 231 -2.32 1.95 9.13
N HIS A 232 -2.77 0.93 8.38
CA HIS A 232 -2.49 -0.50 8.60
C HIS A 232 -2.72 -0.95 10.06
N GLY A 233 -3.82 -0.50 10.67
CA GLY A 233 -4.27 -0.94 11.99
C GLY A 233 -3.57 -0.30 13.20
N GLY A 234 -2.63 0.64 13.00
CA GLY A 234 -2.01 1.39 14.10
C GLY A 234 -0.50 1.14 14.25
N ARG A 235 0.01 1.23 15.49
CA ARG A 235 1.45 1.06 15.76
C ARG A 235 1.67 0.46 17.16
N PRO A 236 1.95 -0.85 17.29
CA PRO A 236 2.11 -1.82 16.20
C PRO A 236 0.77 -2.27 15.58
N GLY A 237 0.68 -2.24 14.25
CA GLY A 237 -0.29 -3.04 13.51
C GLY A 237 0.05 -4.54 13.58
N TRP A 238 -0.77 -5.39 12.95
CA TRP A 238 -0.50 -6.84 12.89
C TRP A 238 0.85 -7.16 12.24
N ASP A 239 1.30 -6.35 11.28
CA ASP A 239 2.58 -6.45 10.57
C ASP A 239 3.84 -6.43 11.48
N ARG A 240 3.70 -6.00 12.73
CA ARG A 240 4.78 -6.01 13.76
C ARG A 240 4.43 -6.81 15.01
N ARG A 241 3.42 -7.68 14.95
CA ARG A 241 3.02 -8.55 16.07
C ARG A 241 3.43 -10.00 15.80
N PRO A 242 3.78 -10.77 16.84
CA PRO A 242 4.09 -12.19 16.68
C PRO A 242 2.80 -12.98 16.42
N PHE A 243 2.80 -13.78 15.36
CA PHE A 243 1.81 -14.83 15.14
C PHE A 243 2.35 -16.17 15.65
N THR A 244 1.47 -17.02 16.16
CA THR A 244 1.79 -18.42 16.54
C THR A 244 1.70 -19.31 15.31
N VAL A 245 2.59 -20.30 15.16
CA VAL A 245 2.47 -21.30 14.10
C VAL A 245 1.50 -22.40 14.54
N GLU A 246 0.40 -22.57 13.80
CA GLU A 246 -0.63 -23.58 14.07
C GLU A 246 -0.28 -24.94 13.44
N ASN A 247 0.21 -24.93 12.20
CA ASN A 247 0.49 -26.14 11.44
C ASN A 247 1.51 -25.84 10.32
N LYS A 248 2.41 -26.78 10.04
CA LYS A 248 3.44 -26.71 8.98
C LYS A 248 3.66 -28.08 8.33
N THR A 249 3.73 -28.10 7.01
CA THR A 249 4.21 -29.23 6.20
C THR A 249 5.39 -28.78 5.32
N LEU A 250 5.75 -29.55 4.29
CA LEU A 250 6.73 -29.11 3.28
C LEU A 250 6.19 -28.00 2.36
N SER A 251 4.87 -27.96 2.13
CA SER A 251 4.22 -27.08 1.14
C SER A 251 3.11 -26.19 1.70
N TYR A 252 2.77 -26.34 2.97
CA TYR A 252 1.75 -25.53 3.66
C TYR A 252 2.27 -25.02 5.00
N LEU A 253 1.88 -23.80 5.36
CA LEU A 253 2.13 -23.18 6.65
C LEU A 253 0.89 -22.41 7.07
N SER A 254 0.59 -22.40 8.36
CA SER A 254 -0.46 -21.54 8.90
C SER A 254 -0.06 -20.92 10.23
N PHE A 255 -0.50 -19.67 10.38
CA PHE A 255 -0.25 -18.79 11.50
C PHE A 255 -1.58 -18.36 12.14
N SER A 256 -1.58 -18.08 13.43
CA SER A 256 -2.71 -17.47 14.15
C SER A 256 -2.29 -16.21 14.89
N ILE A 257 -3.25 -15.30 15.08
CA ILE A 257 -3.13 -14.17 16.01
C ILE A 257 -4.42 -14.01 16.80
N VAL A 258 -4.27 -13.79 18.11
CA VAL A 258 -5.33 -13.27 18.96
C VAL A 258 -5.14 -11.75 19.06
N ASP A 259 -6.18 -11.02 18.73
CA ASP A 259 -6.20 -9.57 18.73
C ASP A 259 -7.25 -9.05 19.72
N PRO A 260 -6.85 -8.65 20.95
CA PRO A 260 -7.79 -8.37 22.04
C PRO A 260 -8.81 -7.25 21.77
N ASN A 261 -9.87 -7.24 22.57
CA ASN A 261 -10.79 -6.11 22.66
C ASN A 261 -10.04 -4.86 23.17
N GLY A 262 -10.13 -3.75 22.43
CA GLY A 262 -9.47 -2.48 22.72
C GLY A 262 -8.04 -2.35 22.17
N GLU A 263 -7.47 -3.41 21.59
CA GLU A 263 -6.13 -3.36 20.97
C GLU A 263 -6.13 -2.40 19.78
N GLN A 264 -5.15 -1.50 19.74
CA GLN A 264 -5.09 -0.32 18.87
C GLN A 264 -6.39 0.53 18.81
N GLY A 265 -7.26 0.42 19.83
CA GLY A 265 -8.57 1.08 19.91
C GLY A 265 -9.72 0.38 19.17
N PHE A 266 -9.50 -0.79 18.58
CA PHE A 266 -10.56 -1.55 17.92
C PHE A 266 -11.43 -2.31 18.94
N PRO A 267 -12.77 -2.22 18.86
CA PRO A 267 -13.65 -2.92 19.79
C PRO A 267 -13.69 -4.43 19.49
N ASN A 268 -14.01 -5.22 20.51
CA ASN A 268 -14.19 -6.68 20.46
C ASN A 268 -12.90 -7.44 20.14
N GLN A 269 -12.79 -8.69 20.61
CA GLN A 269 -11.66 -9.56 20.33
C GLN A 269 -11.82 -10.18 18.95
N VAL A 270 -10.73 -10.23 18.18
CA VAL A 270 -10.62 -11.00 16.94
C VAL A 270 -9.66 -12.16 17.15
N VAL A 271 -10.00 -13.33 16.61
CA VAL A 271 -9.05 -14.42 16.36
C VAL A 271 -8.95 -14.60 14.86
N ALA A 272 -7.73 -14.53 14.32
CA ALA A 272 -7.48 -14.63 12.89
C ALA A 272 -6.45 -15.71 12.57
N LYS A 273 -6.62 -16.32 11.40
CA LYS A 273 -5.72 -17.31 10.82
C LYS A 273 -5.22 -16.82 9.46
N VAL A 274 -3.93 -16.99 9.21
CA VAL A 274 -3.28 -16.77 7.92
C VAL A 274 -2.75 -18.12 7.42
N GLU A 275 -3.00 -18.45 6.16
CA GLU A 275 -2.59 -19.72 5.56
C GLU A 275 -1.81 -19.47 4.27
N TYR A 276 -0.66 -20.12 4.13
CA TYR A 276 0.18 -20.09 2.94
C TYR A 276 0.36 -21.50 2.39
N GLU A 277 0.09 -21.69 1.11
CA GLU A 277 0.18 -22.98 0.41
C GLU A 277 0.93 -22.80 -0.92
N LEU A 278 1.99 -23.59 -1.13
CA LEU A 278 2.70 -23.69 -2.39
C LEU A 278 2.20 -24.92 -3.16
N LEU A 279 1.68 -24.70 -4.36
CA LEU A 279 1.10 -25.72 -5.22
C LEU A 279 2.00 -25.95 -6.45
N ALA A 280 1.88 -27.15 -7.02
CA ALA A 280 2.57 -27.51 -8.26
C ALA A 280 2.19 -26.58 -9.43
N GLY A 281 3.12 -26.40 -10.37
CA GLY A 281 2.99 -25.42 -11.45
C GLY A 281 3.24 -23.97 -11.00
N ALA A 282 4.17 -23.79 -10.07
CA ALA A 282 4.64 -22.50 -9.54
C ALA A 282 3.52 -21.56 -9.07
N LYS A 283 2.66 -22.05 -8.18
CA LYS A 283 1.54 -21.26 -7.63
C LYS A 283 1.70 -21.07 -6.12
N TRP A 284 1.50 -19.84 -5.66
CA TRP A 284 1.40 -19.51 -4.24
C TRP A 284 -0.03 -19.08 -3.93
N LYS A 285 -0.63 -19.68 -2.92
CA LYS A 285 -1.99 -19.41 -2.48
C LYS A 285 -1.93 -18.90 -1.04
N THR A 286 -2.68 -17.84 -0.78
CA THR A 286 -2.80 -17.23 0.54
C THR A 286 -4.28 -17.16 0.91
N ARG A 287 -4.62 -17.58 2.14
CA ARG A 287 -5.93 -17.30 2.76
C ARG A 287 -5.73 -16.50 4.04
N MET A 288 -6.70 -15.66 4.38
CA MET A 288 -6.81 -15.05 5.70
C MET A 288 -8.28 -15.11 6.14
N SER A 289 -8.55 -15.68 7.29
CA SER A 289 -9.89 -15.74 7.88
C SER A 289 -9.89 -15.19 9.30
N ALA A 290 -10.96 -14.54 9.72
CA ALA A 290 -11.05 -14.00 11.08
C ALA A 290 -12.47 -14.02 11.64
N VAL A 291 -12.58 -14.33 12.94
CA VAL A 291 -13.83 -14.34 13.71
C VAL A 291 -13.69 -13.39 14.88
N SER A 292 -14.75 -12.62 15.15
CA SER A 292 -14.82 -11.67 16.27
C SER A 292 -15.87 -12.09 17.28
N ASP A 293 -15.65 -11.84 18.57
CA ASP A 293 -16.66 -12.06 19.63
C ASP A 293 -17.79 -11.01 19.62
N GLY A 294 -17.60 -9.89 18.90
CA GLY A 294 -18.61 -8.85 18.68
C GLY A 294 -18.39 -8.05 17.39
N ARG A 295 -19.12 -6.94 17.23
CA ARG A 295 -19.07 -6.10 16.01
C ARG A 295 -17.76 -5.30 15.94
N THR A 296 -16.92 -5.57 14.94
CA THR A 296 -15.65 -4.84 14.71
C THR A 296 -15.41 -4.67 13.21
N PRO A 297 -14.79 -3.57 12.74
CA PRO A 297 -14.28 -3.55 11.37
C PRO A 297 -13.11 -4.52 11.23
N ILE A 298 -13.03 -5.22 10.09
CA ILE A 298 -11.87 -6.02 9.69
C ILE A 298 -11.60 -5.79 8.21
N MET A 299 -10.35 -5.51 7.86
CA MET A 299 -9.86 -5.50 6.49
C MET A 299 -8.40 -5.90 6.51
N LEU A 300 -8.05 -7.02 5.92
CA LEU A 300 -6.68 -7.53 5.89
C LEU A 300 -6.07 -7.39 4.49
N SER A 301 -4.74 -7.37 4.43
CA SER A 301 -4.01 -7.57 3.18
C SER A 301 -2.60 -8.10 3.40
N SER A 302 -1.95 -8.50 2.31
CA SER A 302 -0.56 -8.95 2.27
C SER A 302 0.29 -7.86 1.61
N HIS A 303 1.12 -7.16 2.39
CA HIS A 303 1.86 -5.97 1.96
C HIS A 303 3.17 -6.34 1.24
N VAL A 304 3.05 -7.18 0.21
CA VAL A 304 4.18 -7.74 -0.56
C VAL A 304 4.72 -6.70 -1.54
N TYR A 305 6.04 -6.47 -1.46
CA TYR A 305 6.79 -5.61 -2.36
C TYR A 305 7.42 -6.47 -3.46
N TRP A 306 7.01 -6.26 -4.71
CA TRP A 306 7.39 -7.08 -5.85
C TRP A 306 8.46 -6.43 -6.73
N ASN A 307 9.39 -7.23 -7.24
CA ASN A 307 10.20 -6.92 -8.42
C ASN A 307 10.46 -8.21 -9.22
N LEU A 308 9.84 -8.34 -10.40
CA LEU A 308 9.93 -9.55 -11.23
C LEU A 308 11.26 -9.71 -11.97
N ASP A 309 12.16 -8.73 -11.92
CA ASP A 309 13.56 -8.87 -12.34
C ASP A 309 14.50 -9.28 -11.19
N ALA A 310 13.99 -9.37 -9.95
CA ALA A 310 14.73 -9.81 -8.77
C ALA A 310 16.07 -9.06 -8.55
N TYR A 311 16.18 -7.83 -9.04
CA TYR A 311 17.42 -7.05 -9.06
C TYR A 311 18.61 -7.78 -9.72
N ALA A 312 18.36 -8.64 -10.73
CA ALA A 312 19.39 -9.26 -11.56
C ALA A 312 20.17 -8.24 -12.44
N SER A 313 19.74 -6.98 -12.44
CA SER A 313 20.30 -5.84 -13.16
C SER A 313 19.81 -4.53 -12.50
N ASN A 314 20.28 -3.39 -13.02
CA ASN A 314 19.84 -2.06 -12.57
C ASN A 314 18.47 -1.63 -13.12
N TYR A 315 17.54 -2.56 -13.39
CA TYR A 315 16.21 -2.23 -13.91
C TYR A 315 15.23 -1.87 -12.79
N SER A 316 14.38 -0.88 -13.09
CA SER A 316 13.31 -0.42 -12.21
C SER A 316 12.04 -1.21 -12.47
N ALA A 317 11.20 -1.40 -11.46
CA ALA A 317 9.90 -2.05 -11.64
C ALA A 317 8.91 -1.21 -12.49
N LEU A 318 9.27 0.03 -12.82
CA LEU A 318 8.60 0.83 -13.85
C LEU A 318 8.67 0.20 -15.25
N ASP A 319 9.68 -0.63 -15.53
CA ASP A 319 9.79 -1.37 -16.80
C ASP A 319 8.88 -2.60 -16.88
N HIS A 320 8.28 -3.02 -15.75
CA HIS A 320 7.29 -4.11 -15.76
C HIS A 320 6.00 -3.65 -16.43
N PHE A 321 5.43 -4.55 -17.24
CA PHE A 321 4.08 -4.38 -17.76
C PHE A 321 3.08 -4.84 -16.70
N ILE A 322 1.97 -4.12 -16.56
CA ILE A 322 0.84 -4.55 -15.74
C ILE A 322 -0.48 -4.33 -16.49
N GLN A 323 -1.43 -5.23 -16.27
CA GLN A 323 -2.84 -5.09 -16.66
C GLN A 323 -3.72 -5.37 -15.44
N ILE A 324 -4.72 -4.52 -15.20
CA ILE A 324 -5.64 -4.62 -14.06
C ILE A 324 -7.08 -4.58 -14.60
N LYS A 325 -7.90 -5.58 -14.31
CA LYS A 325 -9.28 -5.71 -14.79
C LYS A 325 -10.27 -4.86 -13.96
N ALA A 326 -9.84 -3.62 -13.65
CA ALA A 326 -10.53 -2.65 -12.81
C ALA A 326 -10.68 -1.30 -13.55
N PRO A 327 -11.89 -0.95 -14.06
CA PRO A 327 -12.13 0.28 -14.83
C PRO A 327 -12.40 1.52 -13.96
N LYS A 328 -12.31 1.39 -12.63
CA LYS A 328 -12.54 2.46 -11.65
C LYS A 328 -11.44 2.50 -10.59
N TYR A 329 -11.35 3.62 -9.88
CA TYR A 329 -10.49 3.80 -8.72
C TYR A 329 -11.17 4.67 -7.66
N ILE A 330 -10.70 4.58 -6.41
CA ILE A 330 -11.13 5.48 -5.33
C ILE A 330 -10.31 6.78 -5.42
N VAL A 331 -11.00 7.92 -5.51
CA VAL A 331 -10.33 9.23 -5.49
C VAL A 331 -9.91 9.55 -4.06
N THR A 332 -8.69 10.02 -3.89
CA THR A 332 -8.12 10.40 -2.59
C THR A 332 -7.68 11.85 -2.58
N ASP A 333 -7.58 12.43 -1.39
CA ASP A 333 -7.05 13.75 -1.16
C ASP A 333 -5.51 13.77 -1.07
N ASN A 334 -4.96 14.94 -0.80
CA ASN A 334 -3.53 15.21 -0.68
C ASN A 334 -2.80 14.40 0.42
N ILE A 335 -3.52 13.78 1.36
CA ILE A 335 -2.98 12.87 2.39
C ILE A 335 -3.51 11.42 2.21
N LEU A 336 -3.86 11.08 0.97
CA LEU A 336 -4.29 9.76 0.51
C LEU A 336 -5.52 9.19 1.25
N ILE A 337 -6.38 10.08 1.75
CA ILE A 337 -7.67 9.72 2.34
C ILE A 337 -8.76 9.81 1.27
N PRO A 338 -9.68 8.83 1.18
CA PRO A 338 -10.79 8.90 0.24
C PRO A 338 -11.66 10.16 0.37
N THR A 339 -12.03 10.71 -0.79
CA THR A 339 -12.97 11.83 -0.92
C THR A 339 -14.43 11.39 -0.85
N GLY A 340 -14.68 10.09 -1.01
CA GLY A 340 -16.00 9.48 -1.21
C GLY A 340 -16.37 9.23 -2.68
N GLU A 341 -15.59 9.78 -3.63
CA GLU A 341 -15.78 9.59 -5.08
C GLU A 341 -15.14 8.27 -5.57
N ILE A 342 -15.84 7.59 -6.48
CA ILE A 342 -15.34 6.45 -7.25
C ILE A 342 -15.34 6.82 -8.74
N SER A 343 -14.17 7.18 -9.27
CA SER A 343 -14.02 7.70 -10.63
C SER A 343 -13.57 6.61 -11.63
N SER A 344 -13.59 6.92 -12.92
CA SER A 344 -13.13 5.99 -13.97
C SER A 344 -11.64 6.17 -14.26
N VAL A 345 -10.92 5.07 -14.51
CA VAL A 345 -9.52 5.13 -14.94
C VAL A 345 -9.35 5.60 -16.39
N THR A 346 -10.42 5.55 -17.21
CA THR A 346 -10.37 5.81 -18.65
C THR A 346 -9.87 7.22 -18.97
N ARG A 347 -8.81 7.32 -19.79
CA ARG A 347 -8.07 8.57 -20.10
C ARG A 347 -7.36 9.23 -18.89
N THR A 348 -6.96 8.42 -17.90
CA THR A 348 -6.10 8.86 -16.78
C THR A 348 -4.79 8.06 -16.77
N PRO A 349 -3.75 8.50 -16.03
CA PRO A 349 -2.53 7.71 -15.82
C PRO A 349 -2.79 6.32 -15.23
N LEU A 350 -3.93 6.15 -14.55
CA LEU A 350 -4.37 4.88 -13.96
C LEU A 350 -4.97 3.91 -14.99
N ASP A 351 -5.08 4.23 -16.29
CA ASP A 351 -5.67 3.30 -17.26
C ASP A 351 -4.72 2.12 -17.55
N PHE A 352 -4.78 1.09 -16.71
CA PHE A 352 -4.15 -0.22 -16.88
C PHE A 352 -5.16 -1.29 -17.32
N THR A 353 -6.32 -0.90 -17.87
CA THR A 353 -7.33 -1.87 -18.36
C THR A 353 -6.82 -2.68 -19.55
N LYS A 354 -5.87 -2.10 -20.29
CA LYS A 354 -4.99 -2.78 -21.27
C LYS A 354 -3.56 -2.81 -20.70
N PRO A 355 -2.72 -3.79 -21.08
CA PRO A 355 -1.36 -3.83 -20.58
C PRO A 355 -0.54 -2.63 -21.04
N LYS A 356 0.19 -2.01 -20.11
CA LYS A 356 1.21 -0.98 -20.37
C LYS A 356 2.33 -1.09 -19.33
N LYS A 357 3.49 -0.46 -19.59
CA LYS A 357 4.53 -0.33 -18.58
C LYS A 357 4.08 0.57 -17.45
N ILE A 358 4.44 0.23 -16.22
CA ILE A 358 4.11 1.03 -15.03
C ILE A 358 4.70 2.45 -15.15
N GLY A 359 5.88 2.57 -15.75
CA GLY A 359 6.54 3.85 -16.01
C GLY A 359 5.93 4.74 -17.10
N THR A 360 5.03 4.24 -17.95
CA THR A 360 4.57 4.95 -19.17
C THR A 360 4.01 6.34 -18.86
N ASP A 361 3.06 6.43 -17.93
CA ASP A 361 2.37 7.69 -17.58
C ASP A 361 2.90 8.33 -16.29
N LEU A 362 4.04 7.86 -15.75
CA LEU A 362 4.50 8.21 -14.41
C LEU A 362 4.59 9.74 -14.17
N LYS A 363 5.03 10.51 -15.17
CA LYS A 363 5.14 11.98 -15.07
C LYS A 363 3.79 12.70 -14.95
N LEU A 364 2.69 12.03 -15.23
CA LEU A 364 1.33 12.55 -15.16
C LEU A 364 0.63 12.21 -13.82
N THR A 365 1.29 11.46 -12.93
CA THR A 365 0.72 10.94 -11.68
C THR A 365 0.72 11.93 -10.51
N ALA A 366 1.04 13.21 -10.73
CA ALA A 366 1.11 14.21 -9.67
C ALA A 366 -0.21 14.28 -8.87
N GLY A 367 -0.12 14.06 -7.56
CA GLY A 367 -1.26 13.98 -6.65
C GLY A 367 -1.84 12.57 -6.43
N LEU A 368 -1.56 11.59 -7.30
CA LEU A 368 -2.02 10.20 -7.13
C LEU A 368 -1.28 9.42 -6.03
N CYS A 369 -0.21 10.01 -5.47
CA CYS A 369 0.53 9.50 -4.32
C CYS A 369 0.82 10.56 -3.24
N GLY A 370 0.06 11.67 -3.23
CA GLY A 370 0.19 12.75 -2.24
C GLY A 370 0.93 13.99 -2.73
N VAL A 371 1.08 15.00 -1.87
CA VAL A 371 1.68 16.30 -2.22
C VAL A 371 3.14 16.16 -2.61
N GLY A 372 3.50 16.63 -3.82
CA GLY A 372 4.87 16.60 -4.34
C GLY A 372 5.37 15.22 -4.77
N CYS A 373 4.60 14.16 -4.52
CA CYS A 373 4.93 12.80 -4.93
C CYS A 373 4.64 12.59 -6.42
N ILE A 374 5.50 11.79 -7.06
CA ILE A 374 5.34 11.23 -8.40
C ILE A 374 5.37 9.71 -8.26
N GLY A 375 4.40 9.03 -8.85
CA GLY A 375 4.15 7.60 -8.67
C GLY A 375 2.68 7.30 -8.37
N TYR A 376 2.38 6.02 -8.18
CA TYR A 376 1.06 5.53 -7.84
C TYR A 376 1.01 5.18 -6.35
N ALA A 377 -0.13 5.46 -5.69
CA ALA A 377 -0.48 4.96 -4.36
C ALA A 377 -2.00 4.77 -4.26
N SER A 378 -2.61 4.21 -5.30
CA SER A 378 -4.04 4.37 -5.61
C SER A 378 -4.79 3.03 -5.57
N LEU A 379 -6.04 3.07 -5.09
CA LEU A 379 -6.89 1.88 -4.97
C LEU A 379 -7.73 1.68 -6.23
N PHE A 380 -7.39 0.65 -6.99
CA PHE A 380 -8.17 0.16 -8.11
C PHE A 380 -9.41 -0.59 -7.60
N PHE A 381 -10.56 -0.34 -8.23
CA PHE A 381 -11.85 -0.90 -7.84
C PHE A 381 -12.66 -1.34 -9.05
N SER A 382 -13.51 -2.35 -8.87
CA SER A 382 -14.41 -2.81 -9.91
C SER A 382 -15.70 -3.37 -9.35
N TYR A 383 -16.85 -2.89 -9.85
CA TYR A 383 -18.11 -3.62 -9.68
C TYR A 383 -18.05 -5.01 -10.35
N ILE A 384 -17.19 -5.18 -11.36
CA ILE A 384 -16.97 -6.50 -11.97
C ILE A 384 -16.22 -7.43 -11.00
N LEU A 385 -15.46 -6.93 -10.00
CA LEU A 385 -15.00 -7.80 -8.90
C LEU A 385 -16.22 -8.28 -8.10
N ILE A 386 -17.08 -7.37 -7.59
CA ILE A 386 -18.30 -7.70 -6.82
C ILE A 386 -19.15 -8.80 -7.50
N TYR A 387 -19.24 -8.81 -8.84
CA TYR A 387 -20.00 -9.82 -9.59
C TYR A 387 -19.19 -11.05 -10.05
N LEU A 388 -17.91 -10.92 -10.40
CA LEU A 388 -17.07 -12.08 -10.78
C LEU A 388 -16.75 -12.98 -9.58
N ILE A 389 -16.57 -12.42 -8.37
CA ILE A 389 -16.13 -13.13 -7.14
C ILE A 389 -16.92 -14.41 -6.87
N LYS A 390 -18.17 -14.53 -7.32
CA LYS A 390 -18.99 -15.74 -7.18
C LYS A 390 -18.58 -16.92 -8.09
N SER A 391 -17.59 -16.79 -8.98
CA SER A 391 -17.19 -17.88 -9.90
C SER A 391 -15.76 -17.83 -10.46
N ILE A 392 -14.84 -17.03 -9.92
CA ILE A 392 -13.57 -16.70 -10.59
C ILE A 392 -12.68 -17.94 -10.84
N LYS A 393 -12.34 -18.15 -12.11
CA LYS A 393 -11.16 -18.91 -12.59
C LYS A 393 -10.09 -18.04 -13.26
N GLU A 394 -10.44 -16.79 -13.57
CA GLU A 394 -9.65 -15.88 -14.40
C GLU A 394 -8.88 -14.85 -13.54
N PRO A 395 -7.57 -14.61 -13.78
CA PRO A 395 -6.83 -13.58 -13.07
C PRO A 395 -7.46 -12.19 -13.20
N VAL A 396 -7.49 -11.42 -12.12
CA VAL A 396 -7.99 -10.04 -12.09
C VAL A 396 -6.89 -9.01 -12.36
N MET A 397 -5.63 -9.41 -12.21
CA MET A 397 -4.44 -8.62 -12.55
C MET A 397 -3.33 -9.54 -13.04
N GLU A 398 -2.53 -9.04 -13.99
CA GLU A 398 -1.36 -9.72 -14.54
C GLU A 398 -0.18 -8.72 -14.63
N MET A 399 1.01 -9.12 -14.19
CA MET A 399 2.23 -8.30 -14.22
C MET A 399 3.41 -9.12 -14.73
N TRP A 400 4.28 -8.57 -15.58
CA TRP A 400 5.46 -9.28 -16.08
C TRP A 400 6.66 -8.40 -16.37
N SER A 401 7.84 -9.01 -16.37
CA SER A 401 9.05 -8.43 -16.97
C SER A 401 9.37 -9.09 -18.31
N GLU A 402 9.64 -8.27 -19.31
CA GLU A 402 10.23 -8.72 -20.59
C GLU A 402 11.71 -9.11 -20.46
N LYS A 403 12.38 -8.86 -19.32
CA LYS A 403 13.82 -9.08 -19.13
C LYS A 403 14.09 -10.44 -18.50
N SER A 404 13.61 -10.67 -17.28
CA SER A 404 13.63 -12.00 -16.65
C SER A 404 12.69 -13.01 -17.33
N GLY A 405 11.68 -12.54 -18.05
CA GLY A 405 10.60 -13.38 -18.56
C GLY A 405 9.64 -13.87 -17.47
N ILE A 406 9.75 -13.40 -16.23
CA ILE A 406 8.81 -13.79 -15.17
C ILE A 406 7.50 -13.03 -15.36
N LYS A 407 6.40 -13.77 -15.51
CA LYS A 407 5.03 -13.28 -15.46
C LYS A 407 4.32 -13.83 -14.23
N MET A 408 3.69 -12.93 -13.47
CA MET A 408 2.78 -13.23 -12.37
C MET A 408 1.35 -12.92 -12.80
N THR A 409 0.40 -13.78 -12.41
CA THR A 409 -1.04 -13.49 -12.48
C THR A 409 -1.65 -13.62 -11.09
N VAL A 410 -2.69 -12.84 -10.80
CA VAL A 410 -3.36 -12.82 -9.49
C VAL A 410 -4.86 -12.99 -9.64
N THR A 411 -5.40 -14.02 -9.00
CA THR A 411 -6.83 -14.26 -8.78
C THR A 411 -7.14 -13.99 -7.31
N THR A 412 -8.18 -13.22 -6.99
CA THR A 412 -8.55 -12.89 -5.59
C THR A 412 -10.05 -12.72 -5.41
N ASP A 413 -10.54 -12.92 -4.19
CA ASP A 413 -11.92 -12.63 -3.78
C ASP A 413 -12.13 -11.19 -3.27
N GLN A 414 -11.10 -10.34 -3.30
CA GLN A 414 -11.16 -8.98 -2.77
C GLN A 414 -11.72 -7.96 -3.77
N LEU A 415 -12.33 -6.88 -3.25
CA LEU A 415 -13.04 -5.88 -4.04
C LEU A 415 -12.14 -4.87 -4.75
N GLY A 416 -10.88 -4.73 -4.32
CA GLY A 416 -9.93 -3.77 -4.86
C GLY A 416 -8.47 -4.21 -4.77
N LEU A 417 -7.64 -3.50 -5.51
CA LEU A 417 -6.20 -3.71 -5.61
C LEU A 417 -5.51 -2.37 -5.35
N GLN A 418 -4.80 -2.25 -4.23
CA GLN A 418 -3.96 -1.09 -3.95
C GLN A 418 -2.63 -1.26 -4.66
N ILE A 419 -2.26 -0.28 -5.49
CA ILE A 419 -0.98 -0.27 -6.20
C ILE A 419 -0.14 0.89 -5.66
N TYR A 420 1.01 0.59 -5.07
CA TYR A 420 1.98 1.58 -4.60
C TYR A 420 3.37 1.32 -5.22
N THR A 421 3.86 2.25 -6.03
CA THR A 421 5.11 2.09 -6.79
C THR A 421 6.36 2.53 -6.03
N CYS A 422 6.44 2.22 -4.73
CA CYS A 422 7.65 2.43 -3.93
C CYS A 422 8.21 3.86 -4.01
N ASN A 423 7.35 4.88 -3.87
CA ASN A 423 7.66 6.25 -4.30
C ASN A 423 8.61 7.02 -3.36
N ASP A 424 8.73 6.61 -2.10
CA ASP A 424 9.47 7.32 -1.03
C ASP A 424 10.20 6.34 -0.10
N ILE A 425 10.79 5.29 -0.68
CA ILE A 425 11.56 4.30 0.07
C ILE A 425 12.82 4.95 0.65
N GLN A 426 12.92 4.91 1.98
CA GLN A 426 14.15 5.29 2.68
C GLN A 426 15.28 4.30 2.33
N PRO A 427 16.56 4.72 2.35
CA PRO A 427 17.69 3.85 2.00
C PRO A 427 17.78 2.59 2.88
N ILE A 428 17.25 1.47 2.38
CA ILE A 428 17.28 0.15 3.04
C ILE A 428 18.20 -0.77 2.23
N PRO A 429 19.22 -1.42 2.84
CA PRO A 429 20.08 -2.38 2.16
C PRO A 429 19.28 -3.52 1.50
N ARG A 430 19.66 -3.90 0.28
CA ARG A 430 19.06 -5.05 -0.41
C ARG A 430 19.42 -6.36 0.30
N LYS A 431 18.60 -7.39 0.14
CA LYS A 431 18.97 -8.78 0.44
C LYS A 431 20.18 -9.22 -0.39
N VAL A 432 20.94 -10.20 0.11
CA VAL A 432 22.01 -10.88 -0.65
C VAL A 432 21.48 -11.47 -1.96
N SER A 433 20.26 -12.01 -1.97
CA SER A 433 19.57 -12.49 -3.18
C SER A 433 19.34 -11.40 -4.25
N HIS A 434 19.39 -10.12 -3.86
CA HIS A 434 19.10 -8.93 -4.69
C HIS A 434 20.38 -8.07 -4.92
N GLN A 435 21.58 -8.66 -4.84
CA GLN A 435 22.89 -7.99 -4.93
C GLN A 435 23.20 -7.01 -3.78
N GLY A 436 22.62 -7.23 -2.60
CA GLY A 436 22.99 -6.53 -1.37
C GLY A 436 24.22 -7.13 -0.65
N PRO A 437 24.63 -6.56 0.49
CA PRO A 437 24.03 -5.43 1.19
C PRO A 437 24.60 -4.05 0.77
N LEU A 438 25.56 -4.02 -0.17
CA LEU A 438 26.21 -2.77 -0.63
C LEU A 438 25.34 -1.93 -1.59
N THR A 439 24.19 -2.47 -2.02
CA THR A 439 23.16 -1.77 -2.79
C THR A 439 21.93 -1.56 -1.90
N ILE A 440 21.10 -0.56 -2.22
CA ILE A 440 19.87 -0.21 -1.48
C ILE A 440 18.63 -0.38 -2.35
N TYR A 441 17.47 -0.63 -1.73
CA TYR A 441 16.18 -0.46 -2.38
C TYR A 441 15.93 1.03 -2.61
N GLU A 442 15.61 1.41 -3.84
CA GLU A 442 15.46 2.80 -4.29
C GLU A 442 14.03 3.05 -4.79
N ASN A 443 13.66 4.32 -4.94
CA ASN A 443 12.34 4.71 -5.40
C ASN A 443 11.97 4.05 -6.74
N HIS A 444 10.75 3.53 -6.83
CA HIS A 444 10.21 2.80 -7.97
C HIS A 444 11.02 1.56 -8.41
N THR A 445 11.92 1.03 -7.58
CA THR A 445 12.55 -0.28 -7.85
C THR A 445 11.63 -1.46 -7.51
N CYS A 446 10.40 -1.21 -7.05
CA CYS A 446 9.41 -2.22 -6.69
C CYS A 446 7.98 -1.71 -6.85
N VAL A 447 7.02 -2.63 -6.72
CA VAL A 447 5.57 -2.36 -6.71
C VAL A 447 4.95 -3.12 -5.55
N VAL A 448 4.19 -2.46 -4.68
CA VAL A 448 3.32 -3.12 -3.69
C VAL A 448 1.94 -3.33 -4.31
N ILE A 449 1.38 -4.52 -4.09
CA ILE A 449 0.10 -4.94 -4.65
C ILE A 449 -0.75 -5.57 -3.54
N GLU A 450 -1.54 -4.75 -2.84
CA GLU A 450 -2.38 -5.20 -1.72
C GLU A 450 -3.79 -5.56 -2.25
N GLN A 451 -4.23 -6.82 -2.10
CA GLN A 451 -5.62 -7.23 -2.37
C GLN A 451 -6.46 -6.88 -1.14
N GLN A 452 -7.49 -6.03 -1.26
CA GLN A 452 -8.26 -5.59 -0.09
C GLN A 452 -9.67 -5.10 -0.43
N SER A 453 -10.45 -4.76 0.59
CA SER A 453 -11.69 -4.01 0.44
C SER A 453 -11.41 -2.49 0.28
N LEU A 454 -12.44 -1.64 0.32
CA LEU A 454 -12.27 -0.21 0.08
C LEU A 454 -11.60 0.51 1.26
N ILE A 455 -10.55 1.31 0.98
CA ILE A 455 -9.91 2.21 1.95
C ILE A 455 -10.98 3.10 2.61
N ASP A 456 -10.92 3.29 3.92
CA ASP A 456 -11.89 4.09 4.70
C ASP A 456 -13.38 3.71 4.46
N GLY A 457 -13.68 2.53 3.91
CA GLY A 457 -15.05 2.08 3.58
C GLY A 457 -16.00 2.09 4.79
N ILE A 458 -15.48 1.83 5.98
CA ILE A 458 -16.17 1.95 7.28
C ILE A 458 -16.77 3.35 7.52
N ASN A 459 -16.17 4.41 6.97
CA ASN A 459 -16.62 5.80 7.02
C ASN A 459 -17.34 6.26 5.73
N ASN A 460 -17.43 5.41 4.71
CA ASN A 460 -18.05 5.68 3.40
C ASN A 460 -19.21 4.70 3.12
N PRO A 461 -20.23 4.61 4.00
CA PRO A 461 -21.29 3.58 3.93
C PRO A 461 -22.19 3.71 2.69
N HIS A 462 -22.19 4.86 2.00
CA HIS A 462 -22.90 5.07 0.74
C HIS A 462 -22.38 4.21 -0.41
N TRP A 463 -21.17 3.63 -0.30
CA TRP A 463 -20.67 2.63 -1.24
C TRP A 463 -21.34 1.25 -1.09
N GLY A 464 -22.10 1.01 -0.01
CA GLY A 464 -22.82 -0.25 0.23
C GLY A 464 -21.95 -1.44 0.64
N ILE A 465 -20.69 -1.21 1.04
CA ILE A 465 -19.74 -2.25 1.43
C ILE A 465 -19.68 -2.35 2.97
N ASP A 466 -20.21 -3.44 3.54
CA ASP A 466 -20.24 -3.65 4.99
C ASP A 466 -19.00 -4.40 5.49
N GLN A 467 -18.02 -3.63 5.96
CA GLN A 467 -16.74 -4.10 6.52
C GLN A 467 -16.80 -4.46 8.02
N VAL A 468 -17.99 -4.54 8.64
CA VAL A 468 -18.16 -4.86 10.07
C VAL A 468 -18.49 -6.34 10.26
N TYR A 469 -17.59 -7.10 10.87
CA TYR A 469 -17.71 -8.54 11.08
C TYR A 469 -18.09 -8.84 12.53
N SER A 470 -18.74 -9.99 12.79
CA SER A 470 -19.31 -10.32 14.10
C SER A 470 -19.73 -11.80 14.17
N GLY A 471 -19.06 -12.57 15.03
CA GLY A 471 -19.36 -13.98 15.28
C GLY A 471 -19.10 -14.93 14.10
N PRO A 472 -19.21 -16.26 14.32
CA PRO A 472 -19.04 -17.27 13.27
C PRO A 472 -20.14 -17.24 12.22
N SER A 473 -21.23 -16.49 12.43
CA SER A 473 -22.29 -16.24 11.44
C SER A 473 -21.95 -15.14 10.43
N LYS A 474 -20.96 -14.28 10.72
CA LYS A 474 -20.40 -13.30 9.78
C LYS A 474 -18.87 -13.19 9.95
N PRO A 475 -18.11 -14.23 9.56
CA PRO A 475 -16.64 -14.21 9.57
C PRO A 475 -16.09 -13.30 8.48
N TYR A 476 -14.85 -12.86 8.65
CA TYR A 476 -14.03 -12.26 7.61
C TYR A 476 -13.33 -13.34 6.80
N GLU A 477 -13.28 -13.19 5.48
CA GLU A 477 -12.61 -14.07 4.54
C GLU A 477 -11.82 -13.26 3.50
N TRP A 478 -10.66 -13.78 3.12
CA TRP A 478 -9.74 -13.24 2.13
C TRP A 478 -9.00 -14.40 1.47
N ASN A 479 -8.99 -14.44 0.14
CA ASN A 479 -8.39 -15.52 -0.62
C ASN A 479 -7.69 -14.96 -1.86
N SER A 480 -6.41 -15.29 -2.05
CA SER A 480 -5.65 -14.93 -3.26
C SER A 480 -4.79 -16.10 -3.75
N LEU A 481 -4.67 -16.21 -5.07
CA LEU A 481 -3.82 -17.17 -5.77
C LEU A 481 -2.93 -16.39 -6.75
N TYR A 482 -1.62 -16.47 -6.53
CA TYR A 482 -0.57 -15.96 -7.40
C TYR A 482 -0.06 -17.15 -8.24
N GLU A 483 -0.07 -17.02 -9.57
CA GLU A 483 0.52 -18.03 -10.47
C GLU A 483 1.68 -17.42 -11.24
N PHE A 484 2.82 -18.12 -11.29
CA PHE A 484 4.05 -17.66 -11.92
C PHE A 484 4.40 -18.54 -13.12
N ILE A 485 4.64 -17.92 -14.28
CA ILE A 485 5.11 -18.59 -15.49
C ILE A 485 6.29 -17.84 -16.10
N SER A 486 7.12 -18.55 -16.87
CA SER A 486 8.15 -17.95 -17.71
C SER A 486 7.61 -17.69 -19.12
N ILE A 487 7.99 -16.55 -19.70
CA ILE A 487 7.68 -16.09 -21.07
C ILE A 487 8.91 -15.54 -21.81
#